data_AF-A0A9D9H6F5-F1
#
_entry.id   AF-A0A9D9H6F5-F1
#
_cell.length_a   1.000
_cell.length_b   1.000
_cell.length_c   1.000
_cell.angle_alpha   90.00
_cell.angle_beta   90.00
_cell.angle_gamma   90.00
#
_symmetry.space_group_name_H-M   'P 1'
#
loop_
_entity.id
_entity.type
_entity.pdbx_description
1 polymer ?
#
loop_
_entity_poly.entity_id
_entity_poly.type
_entity_poly.pdbx_seq_one_letter_code
_entity_poly.pdbx_strand_id
1 'polypeptide(L)'
;CGWHNEGLTLRDREWECPVCHTRHDRDRNAALNLKSFGLKALARDAGEVKPLEMPNVDERAEMHLRSMASVNEENAHGYSMEASRLV
;
A
#
# COMPACT_ATOMS: atom_id res chain seq x y z
N CYS A 1 7.46 -13.12 -21.25
CA CYS A 1 8.76 -13.56 -21.80
C CYS A 1 9.76 -13.97 -20.71
N GLY A 2 9.68 -13.46 -19.48
CA GLY A 2 10.63 -13.83 -18.42
C GLY A 2 11.97 -13.12 -18.48
N TRP A 3 12.17 -12.22 -19.45
CA TRP A 3 13.35 -11.36 -19.52
C TRP A 3 13.32 -10.31 -18.40
N HIS A 4 14.47 -10.09 -17.77
CA HIS A 4 14.66 -9.14 -16.67
C HIS A 4 15.45 -7.92 -17.16
N ASN A 5 14.91 -6.72 -16.93
CA ASN A 5 15.59 -5.47 -17.25
C ASN A 5 16.37 -4.97 -16.02
N GLU A 6 17.68 -5.16 -16.00
CA GLU A 6 18.53 -4.70 -14.89
C GLU A 6 18.78 -3.19 -14.89
N GLY A 7 18.59 -2.51 -16.03
CA GLY A 7 18.84 -1.08 -16.20
C GLY A 7 17.61 -0.18 -16.00
N LEU A 8 16.46 -0.75 -15.62
CA LEU A 8 15.23 0.01 -15.49
C LEU A 8 15.26 0.90 -14.23
N THR A 9 15.10 2.21 -14.40
CA THR A 9 15.09 3.17 -13.29
C THR A 9 13.67 3.54 -12.86
N LEU A 10 13.53 4.28 -11.76
CA LEU A 10 12.21 4.75 -11.31
C LEU A 10 11.55 5.76 -12.26
N ARG A 11 12.33 6.41 -13.13
CA ARG A 11 11.83 7.38 -14.11
C ARG A 11 11.27 6.71 -15.36
N ASP A 12 11.68 5.47 -15.63
CA ASP A 12 11.27 4.71 -16.80
C ASP A 12 9.88 4.10 -16.56
N ARG A 13 8.84 4.81 -17.02
CA ARG A 13 7.44 4.39 -16.85
C ARG A 13 7.05 3.29 -17.83
N GLU A 14 7.56 3.37 -19.06
CA GLU A 14 7.35 2.40 -20.12
C GLU A 14 8.69 1.95 -20.71
N TRP A 15 8.80 0.69 -21.11
CA TRP A 15 9.91 0.19 -21.92
C TRP A 15 9.43 -0.89 -22.89
N GLU A 16 10.15 -1.08 -23.99
CA GLU A 16 9.96 -2.21 -24.88
C GLU A 16 10.85 -3.37 -24.45
N CYS A 17 10.29 -4.57 -24.31
CA CYS A 17 11.10 -5.76 -24.05
C CYS A 17 11.85 -6.18 -25.33
N PRO A 18 13.19 -6.34 -25.30
CA PRO A 18 13.96 -6.72 -26.48
C PRO A 18 13.70 -8.16 -26.94
N VAL A 19 13.04 -8.98 -26.11
CA VAL A 19 12.78 -10.40 -26.40
C VAL A 19 11.39 -10.62 -26.99
N CYS A 20 10.37 -9.91 -26.51
CA CYS A 20 8.99 -10.11 -26.97
C CYS A 20 8.35 -8.87 -27.60
N HIS A 21 9.12 -7.79 -27.75
CA HIS A 21 8.71 -6.54 -28.40
C HIS A 21 7.43 -5.92 -27.83
N THR A 22 7.05 -6.33 -26.62
CA THR A 22 5.88 -5.81 -25.93
C THR A 22 6.30 -4.55 -25.20
N ARG A 23 5.52 -3.48 -25.36
CA ARG A 23 5.67 -2.29 -24.54
C ARG A 23 5.02 -2.55 -23.18
N HIS A 24 5.82 -2.46 -22.13
CA HIS A 24 5.41 -2.72 -20.76
C HIS A 24 5.28 -1.41 -20.00
N ASP A 25 4.23 -1.29 -19.19
CA ASP A 25 4.13 -0.32 -18.09
C ASP A 25 4.76 -0.93 -16.83
N ARG A 26 5.62 -0.16 -16.15
CA ARG A 26 6.38 -0.60 -14.97
C ARG A 26 5.49 -0.91 -13.79
N ASP A 27 4.52 -0.08 -13.49
CA ASP A 27 3.68 -0.24 -12.30
C ASP A 27 2.77 -1.46 -12.47
N ARG A 28 2.21 -1.64 -13.67
CA ARG A 28 1.44 -2.82 -14.03
C ARG A 28 2.29 -4.09 -13.99
N ASN A 29 3.52 -4.05 -14.52
CA ASN A 29 4.42 -5.21 -14.47
C ASN A 29 4.82 -5.54 -13.03
N ALA A 30 5.11 -4.54 -12.20
CA ALA A 30 5.40 -4.72 -10.78
C ALA A 30 4.22 -5.37 -10.04
N ALA A 31 2.98 -4.94 -10.29
CA ALA A 31 1.79 -5.55 -9.70
C ALA A 31 1.63 -7.04 -10.11
N LEU A 32 1.91 -7.37 -11.38
CA LEU A 32 1.89 -8.75 -11.86
C LEU A 32 2.99 -9.61 -11.21
N ASN A 33 4.19 -9.05 -11.05
CA ASN A 33 5.30 -9.73 -10.37
C ASN A 33 4.96 -9.99 -8.90
N LEU A 34 4.40 -9.02 -8.20
CA LEU A 34 3.96 -9.16 -6.81
C LEU A 34 2.86 -10.25 -6.68
N LYS A 35 1.85 -10.22 -7.55
CA LYS A 35 0.81 -11.27 -7.59
C LYS A 35 1.42 -12.66 -7.80
N SER A 36 2.32 -12.79 -8.77
CA SER A 36 3.00 -14.05 -9.06
C SER A 36 3.81 -14.58 -7.88
N PHE A 37 4.55 -13.69 -7.21
CA PHE A 37 5.29 -14.02 -6.00
C PHE A 37 4.36 -14.50 -4.87
N GLY A 38 3.28 -13.76 -4.60
CA GLY A 38 2.30 -14.13 -3.58
C GLY A 38 1.66 -15.50 -3.83
N LEU A 39 1.24 -15.78 -5.07
CA LEU A 39 0.68 -17.09 -5.44
C LEU A 39 1.70 -18.23 -5.27
N LYS A 40 2.97 -17.99 -5.62
CA LYS A 40 4.04 -18.98 -5.41
C LYS A 40 4.34 -19.22 -3.93
N ALA A 41 4.28 -18.18 -3.09
CA ALA A 41 4.47 -18.31 -1.65
C ALA A 41 3.34 -19.12 -1.02
N LEU A 42 2.08 -18.84 -1.39
CA LEU A 42 0.92 -19.61 -0.93
C LEU A 42 1.03 -21.09 -1.33
N ALA A 43 1.45 -21.40 -2.55
CA ALA A 43 1.59 -22.79 -3.00
C ALA A 43 2.68 -23.58 -2.25
N ARG A 44 3.62 -22.91 -1.55
CA ARG A 44 4.73 -23.55 -0.83
C ARG A 44 4.43 -23.80 0.65
N ASP A 45 3.65 -22.92 1.30
CA ASP A 45 3.48 -22.94 2.76
C ASP A 45 2.00 -22.90 3.23
N ALA A 46 1.01 -22.97 2.34
CA ALA A 46 -0.38 -22.84 2.76
C ALA A 46 -0.95 -24.14 3.37
N GLY A 47 -0.97 -24.19 4.70
CA GLY A 47 -2.18 -24.65 5.40
C GLY A 47 -3.40 -23.80 4.99
N GLU A 48 -4.59 -24.16 5.45
CA GLU A 48 -5.85 -23.50 5.05
C GLU A 48 -5.79 -21.97 5.18
N VAL A 49 -5.79 -21.27 4.04
CA VAL A 49 -5.79 -19.80 3.99
C VAL A 49 -7.22 -19.28 3.98
N LYS A 50 -7.64 -18.64 5.07
CA LYS A 50 -8.91 -17.91 5.10
C LYS A 50 -8.74 -16.61 4.32
N PRO A 51 -9.64 -16.30 3.37
CA PRO A 51 -9.68 -14.99 2.75
C PRO A 51 -9.77 -13.92 3.84
N LEU A 52 -8.97 -12.86 3.70
CA LEU A 52 -9.19 -11.66 4.50
C LEU A 52 -10.50 -11.04 4.05
N GLU A 53 -11.51 -11.09 4.92
CA GLU A 53 -12.72 -10.30 4.73
C GLU A 53 -12.32 -8.83 4.88
N MET A 54 -12.24 -8.14 3.75
CA MET A 54 -12.10 -6.70 3.77
C MET A 54 -13.46 -6.09 4.12
N PRO A 55 -13.56 -5.28 5.19
CA PRO A 55 -14.77 -4.55 5.47
C PRO A 55 -15.11 -3.65 4.28
N ASN A 56 -16.40 -3.39 4.07
CA ASN A 56 -16.83 -2.51 3.01
C ASN A 56 -16.30 -1.08 3.23
N VAL A 57 -16.41 -0.23 2.22
CA VAL A 57 -15.87 1.14 2.27
C VAL A 57 -16.42 1.95 3.44
N ASP A 58 -17.68 1.73 3.81
CA ASP A 58 -18.35 2.42 4.92
C ASP A 58 -17.84 1.89 6.27
N GLU A 59 -17.76 0.57 6.44
CA GLU A 59 -17.20 -0.09 7.62
C GLU A 59 -15.74 0.29 7.85
N ARG A 60 -14.96 0.46 6.77
CA ARG A 60 -13.58 0.93 6.85
C ARG A 60 -13.50 2.39 7.31
N ALA A 61 -14.38 3.25 6.82
CA ALA A 61 -14.45 4.65 7.25
C ALA A 61 -14.80 4.76 8.75
N GLU A 62 -15.76 3.97 9.21
CA GLU A 62 -16.16 3.89 10.62
C GLU A 62 -15.03 3.41 11.53
N MET A 63 -14.24 2.42 11.08
CA MET A 63 -13.06 1.95 11.81
C MET A 63 -11.99 3.05 11.97
N HIS A 64 -11.75 3.84 10.92
CA HIS A 64 -10.83 4.97 10.99
C HIS A 64 -11.33 6.08 11.91
N LEU A 65 -12.63 6.40 11.86
CA LEU A 65 -13.26 7.39 12.74
C LEU A 65 -13.19 6.99 14.22
N ARG A 66 -13.44 5.71 14.55
CA ARG A 66 -13.30 5.17 15.92
C ARG A 66 -11.86 5.28 16.43
N SER A 67 -10.88 4.99 15.58
CA SER A 67 -9.47 5.12 15.94
C SER A 67 -9.05 6.57 16.22
N MET A 68 -9.63 7.55 15.51
CA MET A 68 -9.38 8.97 15.73
C MET A 68 -10.08 9.51 16.99
N ALA A 69 -11.26 8.97 17.32
CA ALA A 69 -12.02 9.35 18.51
C ALA A 69 -11.31 9.00 19.83
N SER A 70 -10.54 7.89 19.87
CA SER A 70 -9.77 7.48 21.06
C SER A 70 -8.58 8.40 21.39
N VAL A 71 -8.15 9.29 20.49
CA VAL A 71 -7.02 10.21 20.72
C VAL A 71 -7.44 11.46 21.51
N ASN A 72 -8.74 11.65 21.76
CA ASN A 72 -9.28 12.89 22.33
C ASN A 72 -9.38 12.92 23.87
N GLU A 73 -9.07 11.83 24.59
CA GLU A 73 -9.10 11.84 26.06
C GLU A 73 -7.71 12.06 26.70
N GLU A 74 -6.62 11.78 26.00
CA GLU A 74 -5.27 11.84 26.60
C GLU A 74 -4.54 13.18 26.38
N ASN A 75 -5.02 14.06 25.49
CA ASN A 75 -4.31 15.28 25.11
C ASN A 75 -4.79 16.58 25.81
N ALA A 76 -5.67 16.49 26.82
CA ALA A 76 -6.20 17.65 27.54
C ALA A 76 -5.21 18.31 28.54
N HIS A 77 -4.03 17.72 28.78
CA HIS A 77 -3.05 18.24 29.77
C HIS A 77 -1.81 18.93 29.15
N GLY A 78 -1.78 19.17 27.84
CA GLY A 78 -0.55 19.50 27.12
C GLY A 78 -0.39 20.91 26.54
N TYR A 79 -1.35 21.82 26.69
CA TYR A 79 -1.21 23.17 26.09
C TYR A 79 -1.76 24.28 26.98
N SER A 80 -1.10 24.49 28.12
CA SER A 80 -0.99 25.81 28.72
C SER A 80 0.36 26.37 28.28
N MET A 81 0.35 27.39 27.41
CA MET A 81 1.27 28.54 27.41
C MET A 81 0.95 29.44 26.20
N GLU A 82 0.78 30.73 26.50
CA GLU A 82 0.86 31.89 25.58
C GLU A 82 -0.35 32.19 24.65
N ALA A 83 -1.50 32.49 25.25
CA ALA A 83 -2.48 33.40 24.62
C ALA A 83 -2.19 34.85 25.08
N SER A 84 -1.38 35.53 24.27
CA SER A 84 -1.15 36.98 24.18
C SER A 84 -2.05 37.87 25.05
N ARG A 85 -1.45 38.51 26.07
CA ARG A 85 -1.94 39.81 26.58
C ARG A 85 -1.65 40.89 25.54
N LEU A 86 -2.62 41.10 24.66
CA LEU A 86 -2.85 42.39 24.00
C LEU A 86 -4.10 42.99 24.65
N VAL A 87 -3.90 43.80 25.70
CA VAL A 87 -4.45 45.16 25.92
C VAL A 87 -3.57 45.81 27.00
#